data_AF-B4FJW6-F1
#
_entry.id   AF-B4FJW6-F1
#
_cell.length_a   1.000
_cell.length_b   1.000
_cell.length_c   1.000
_cell.angle_alpha   90.00
_cell.angle_beta   90.00
_cell.angle_gamma   90.00
#
_symmetry.space_group_name_H-M   'P 1'
#
loop_
_entity.id
_entity.type
_entity.pdbx_description
1 polymer ?
#
loop_
_entity_poly.entity_id
_entity_poly.type
_entity_poly.pdbx_seq_one_letter_code
_entity_poly.pdbx_strand_id
1 'polypeptide(L)'
;MAATSEEAIKQFSALMEQLEEPLKSTFQNVHQGNLRGTLMRFLKAREWSVPKAYKMLMDCLNWRVQNEIDIVLAKPILPSDIYRVIRDTLLVGLTGYSKQGQPVYAFGVGLSTFDKASVNYYVQSHIQMNEYRDRVVLPAASKKFGRQINTCLKVMDMTGLKLSALSQIKMLTMITTVDDLNYPEKTETYYIVNAPYVFSACWKVVKPLLQERTKKKIQVLYGSGRDELLKVMDYESLPHFCKREGSGSSSDSLDGVDCYSYDHPFHQQLYNYMKQQQSLNQDSVGPRKQGSVHVDVPSPGLEEAKIAETIKAELQNLRGSGGLAHSFSSIQIEGP
;
A
#
# COMPACT_ATOMS: atom_id res chain seq x y z
N MET A 1 -16.81 3.99 25.61
CA MET A 1 -16.15 3.29 24.49
C MET A 1 -15.15 2.21 24.93
N ALA A 2 -14.31 2.41 25.97
CA ALA A 2 -13.33 1.39 26.34
C ALA A 2 -13.95 0.02 26.73
N ALA A 3 -14.99 0.02 27.58
CA ALA A 3 -15.68 -1.22 27.98
C ALA A 3 -16.31 -1.96 26.78
N THR A 4 -16.92 -1.22 25.85
CA THR A 4 -17.52 -1.80 24.64
C THR A 4 -16.47 -2.35 23.68
N SER A 5 -15.28 -1.73 23.62
CA SER A 5 -14.17 -2.21 22.78
C SER A 5 -13.52 -3.48 23.34
N GLU A 6 -13.31 -3.58 24.65
CA GLU A 6 -12.76 -4.82 25.25
C GLU A 6 -13.73 -5.99 25.10
N GLU A 7 -15.02 -5.76 25.28
CA GLU A 7 -16.04 -6.79 25.10
C GLU A 7 -16.09 -7.29 23.65
N ALA A 8 -16.02 -6.38 22.67
CA ALA A 8 -15.93 -6.76 21.27
C ALA A 8 -14.68 -7.60 20.94
N ILE A 9 -13.53 -7.28 21.55
CA ILE A 9 -12.29 -8.06 21.38
C ILE A 9 -12.44 -9.46 21.97
N LYS A 10 -13.03 -9.60 23.18
CA LYS A 10 -13.25 -10.89 23.83
C LYS A 10 -14.20 -11.78 23.03
N GLN A 11 -15.35 -11.23 22.62
CA GLN A 11 -16.32 -11.95 21.79
C GLN A 11 -15.69 -12.41 20.48
N PHE A 12 -14.93 -11.52 19.82
CA PHE A 12 -14.26 -11.87 18.58
C PHE A 12 -13.18 -12.93 18.80
N SER A 13 -12.39 -12.85 19.87
CA SER A 13 -11.39 -13.86 20.22
C SER A 13 -12.02 -15.25 20.40
N ALA A 14 -13.14 -15.33 21.13
CA ALA A 14 -13.85 -16.59 21.36
C ALA A 14 -14.37 -17.23 20.06
N LEU A 15 -14.80 -16.42 19.07
CA LEU A 15 -15.17 -16.93 17.74
C LEU A 15 -13.95 -17.48 16.99
N MET A 16 -12.79 -16.85 17.13
CA MET A 16 -11.57 -17.28 16.44
C MET A 16 -10.92 -18.53 17.08
N GLU A 17 -11.21 -18.83 18.35
CA GLU A 17 -10.77 -20.07 19.01
C GLU A 17 -11.43 -21.33 18.42
N GLN A 18 -12.60 -21.17 17.79
CA GLN A 18 -13.36 -22.26 17.15
C GLN A 18 -12.87 -22.60 15.74
N LEU A 19 -11.81 -21.94 15.24
CA LEU A 19 -11.27 -22.24 13.92
C LEU A 19 -10.71 -23.66 13.86
N GLU A 20 -11.10 -24.36 12.80
CA GLU A 20 -10.54 -25.64 12.40
C GLU A 20 -9.52 -25.46 11.26
N GLU A 21 -8.74 -26.51 10.97
CA GLU A 21 -7.84 -26.49 9.83
C GLU A 21 -8.61 -26.49 8.49
N PRO A 22 -8.10 -25.83 7.43
CA PRO A 22 -6.80 -25.13 7.35
C PRO A 22 -6.82 -23.67 7.86
N LEU A 23 -7.97 -23.16 8.29
CA LEU A 23 -8.14 -21.75 8.66
C LEU A 23 -7.37 -21.38 9.94
N LYS A 24 -7.26 -22.32 10.88
CA LYS A 24 -6.49 -22.14 12.11
C LYS A 24 -5.00 -21.88 11.82
N SER A 25 -4.35 -22.69 10.99
CA SER A 25 -2.95 -22.49 10.60
C SER A 25 -2.73 -21.17 9.84
N THR A 26 -3.60 -20.83 8.87
CA THR A 26 -3.44 -19.55 8.17
C THR A 26 -3.70 -18.34 9.07
N PHE A 27 -4.60 -18.45 10.05
CA PHE A 27 -4.82 -17.39 11.02
C PHE A 27 -3.59 -17.12 11.89
N GLN A 28 -2.84 -18.17 12.26
CA GLN A 28 -1.55 -18.02 12.94
C GLN A 28 -0.55 -17.22 12.10
N ASN A 29 -0.50 -17.45 10.79
CA ASN A 29 0.34 -16.66 9.86
C ASN A 29 -0.09 -15.19 9.75
N VAL A 30 -1.39 -14.90 9.88
CA VAL A 30 -1.91 -13.52 9.85
C VAL A 30 -1.56 -12.75 11.12
N HIS A 31 -1.68 -13.38 12.29
CA HIS A 31 -1.49 -12.68 13.56
C HIS A 31 -0.06 -12.73 14.11
N GLN A 32 0.74 -13.75 13.79
CA GLN A 32 2.16 -13.89 14.17
C GLN A 32 2.43 -13.60 15.65
N GLY A 33 1.66 -14.24 16.53
CA GLY A 33 1.72 -14.00 17.98
C GLY A 33 1.00 -12.73 18.48
N ASN A 34 0.66 -11.77 17.61
CA ASN A 34 -0.13 -10.58 17.95
C ASN A 34 -1.62 -10.77 17.63
N LEU A 35 -2.28 -11.67 18.35
CA LEU A 35 -3.71 -11.94 18.19
C LEU A 35 -4.55 -10.68 18.42
N ARG A 36 -4.36 -10.02 19.57
CA ARG A 36 -5.13 -8.83 19.96
C ARG A 36 -5.05 -7.70 18.92
N GLY A 37 -3.85 -7.35 18.48
CA GLY A 37 -3.66 -6.30 17.46
C GLY A 37 -4.26 -6.68 16.12
N THR A 38 -4.30 -7.97 15.77
CA THR A 38 -4.97 -8.46 14.56
C THR A 38 -6.48 -8.33 14.65
N LEU A 39 -7.10 -8.79 15.73
CA LEU A 39 -8.55 -8.63 15.95
C LEU A 39 -8.96 -7.15 15.93
N MET A 40 -8.17 -6.28 16.56
CA MET A 40 -8.42 -4.83 16.56
C MET A 40 -8.42 -4.22 15.16
N ARG A 41 -7.55 -4.67 14.23
CA ARG A 41 -7.54 -4.16 12.85
C ARG A 41 -8.84 -4.49 12.12
N PHE A 42 -9.29 -5.73 12.20
CA PHE A 42 -10.54 -6.17 11.56
C PHE A 42 -11.77 -5.52 12.20
N LEU A 43 -11.78 -5.35 13.53
CA LEU A 43 -12.83 -4.59 14.23
C LEU A 43 -12.87 -3.14 13.76
N LYS A 44 -11.73 -2.43 13.76
CA LYS A 44 -11.66 -1.04 13.26
C LYS A 44 -12.13 -0.93 11.80
N ALA A 45 -11.77 -1.89 10.95
CA ALA A 45 -12.17 -1.92 9.54
C ALA A 45 -13.69 -2.15 9.33
N ARG A 46 -14.41 -2.59 10.36
CA ARG A 46 -15.85 -2.84 10.33
C ARG A 46 -16.57 -2.15 11.48
N GLU A 47 -16.05 -0.99 11.90
CA GLU A 47 -16.68 -0.08 12.86
C GLU A 47 -17.06 -0.77 14.17
N TRP A 48 -16.19 -1.67 14.64
CA TRP A 48 -16.35 -2.47 15.86
C TRP A 48 -17.55 -3.43 15.87
N SER A 49 -18.16 -3.68 14.69
CA SER A 49 -19.17 -4.74 14.54
C SER A 49 -18.49 -6.12 14.51
N VAL A 50 -18.63 -6.89 15.60
CA VAL A 50 -18.07 -8.24 15.71
C VAL A 50 -18.52 -9.15 14.56
N PRO A 51 -19.82 -9.25 14.19
CA PRO A 51 -20.25 -10.12 13.08
C PRO A 51 -19.63 -9.73 11.73
N LYS A 52 -19.53 -8.43 11.43
CA LYS A 52 -18.93 -7.95 10.17
C LYS A 52 -17.42 -8.16 10.16
N ALA A 53 -16.74 -7.93 11.29
CA ALA A 53 -15.30 -8.16 11.44
C ALA A 53 -14.95 -9.64 11.32
N TYR A 54 -15.73 -10.52 11.96
CA TYR A 54 -15.60 -11.96 11.83
C TYR A 54 -15.78 -12.41 10.39
N LYS A 55 -16.85 -11.98 9.71
CA LYS A 55 -17.05 -12.27 8.29
C LYS A 55 -15.86 -11.84 7.43
N MET A 56 -15.38 -10.61 7.60
CA MET A 56 -14.24 -10.10 6.85
C MET A 56 -12.97 -10.94 7.07
N LEU A 57 -12.69 -11.33 8.33
CA LEU A 57 -11.54 -12.16 8.64
C LEU A 57 -11.69 -13.57 8.04
N MET A 58 -12.86 -14.19 8.15
CA MET A 58 -13.13 -15.47 7.51
C MET A 58 -12.96 -15.42 5.99
N ASP A 59 -13.49 -14.40 5.33
CA ASP A 59 -13.34 -14.20 3.88
C ASP A 59 -11.85 -14.04 3.51
N CYS A 60 -11.07 -13.30 4.32
CA CYS A 60 -9.62 -13.18 4.17
C CYS A 60 -8.90 -14.53 4.36
N LEU A 61 -9.20 -15.30 5.42
CA LEU A 61 -8.56 -16.59 5.66
C LEU A 61 -8.86 -17.60 4.54
N ASN A 62 -10.10 -17.63 4.03
CA ASN A 62 -10.46 -18.45 2.88
C ASN A 62 -9.69 -18.03 1.62
N TRP A 63 -9.61 -16.73 1.35
CA TRP A 63 -8.81 -16.20 0.24
C TRP A 63 -7.34 -16.62 0.36
N ARG A 64 -6.76 -16.58 1.57
CA ARG A 64 -5.37 -17.00 1.81
C ARG A 64 -5.13 -18.46 1.50
N VAL A 65 -6.03 -19.33 1.93
CA VAL A 65 -5.97 -20.78 1.66
C VAL A 65 -6.12 -21.05 0.17
N GLN A 66 -7.15 -20.50 -0.47
CA GLN A 66 -7.44 -20.71 -1.88
C GLN A 66 -6.30 -20.26 -2.81
N ASN A 67 -5.61 -19.18 -2.45
CA ASN A 67 -4.55 -18.57 -3.28
C ASN A 67 -3.13 -18.91 -2.78
N GLU A 68 -2.99 -19.81 -1.81
CA GLU A 68 -1.73 -20.21 -1.19
C GLU A 68 -0.86 -19.03 -0.74
N ILE A 69 -1.50 -18.01 -0.16
CA ILE A 69 -0.84 -16.74 0.21
C ILE A 69 0.26 -16.98 1.24
N ASP A 70 0.10 -18.00 2.09
CA ASP A 70 1.07 -18.25 3.15
C ASP A 70 2.45 -18.69 2.67
N ILE A 71 2.55 -19.20 1.44
CA ILE A 71 3.81 -19.57 0.80
C ILE A 71 4.22 -18.59 -0.31
N VAL A 72 3.55 -17.44 -0.46
CA VAL A 72 3.80 -16.49 -1.56
C VAL A 72 5.22 -15.90 -1.51
N LEU A 73 5.79 -15.75 -0.32
CA LEU A 73 7.18 -15.32 -0.15
C LEU A 73 8.19 -16.42 -0.52
N ALA A 74 7.76 -17.66 -0.72
CA ALA A 74 8.59 -18.73 -1.28
C ALA A 74 8.35 -18.97 -2.78
N LYS A 75 7.67 -18.03 -3.44
CA LYS A 75 7.39 -18.04 -4.89
C LYS A 75 8.01 -16.79 -5.53
N PRO A 76 9.35 -16.67 -5.61
CA PRO A 76 9.97 -15.52 -6.26
C PRO A 76 9.46 -15.37 -7.69
N ILE A 77 9.30 -14.13 -8.14
CA ILE A 77 8.94 -13.83 -9.52
C ILE A 77 10.14 -14.16 -10.41
N LEU A 78 9.96 -15.14 -11.30
CA LEU A 78 10.98 -15.66 -12.19
C LEU A 78 10.56 -15.53 -13.67
N PRO A 79 11.52 -15.32 -14.59
CA PRO A 79 12.94 -15.01 -14.33
C PRO A 79 13.11 -13.65 -13.63
N SER A 80 14.30 -13.40 -13.06
CA SER A 80 14.60 -12.16 -12.33
C SER A 80 14.36 -10.89 -13.15
N ASP A 81 14.46 -10.97 -14.48
CA ASP A 81 14.17 -9.86 -15.38
C ASP A 81 12.72 -9.39 -15.28
N ILE A 82 11.76 -10.30 -15.04
CA ILE A 82 10.37 -9.93 -14.79
C ILE A 82 10.26 -9.16 -13.48
N TYR A 83 10.93 -9.61 -12.42
CA TYR A 83 10.94 -8.91 -11.15
C TYR A 83 11.55 -7.50 -11.29
N ARG A 84 12.64 -7.34 -12.05
CA ARG A 84 13.25 -6.05 -12.34
C ARG A 84 12.29 -5.10 -13.07
N VAL A 85 11.67 -5.53 -14.17
CA VAL A 85 10.75 -4.63 -14.91
C VAL A 85 9.51 -4.24 -14.09
N ILE A 86 9.07 -5.10 -13.16
CA ILE A 86 8.02 -4.72 -12.19
C ILE A 86 8.52 -3.60 -11.30
N ARG A 87 9.73 -3.68 -10.74
CA ARG A 87 10.29 -2.60 -9.90
C ARG A 87 10.47 -1.29 -10.68
N ASP A 88 10.82 -1.38 -11.96
CA ASP A 88 10.99 -0.22 -12.85
C ASP A 88 9.65 0.46 -13.23
N THR A 89 8.49 -0.19 -13.01
CA THR A 89 7.18 0.29 -13.47
C THR A 89 6.10 0.39 -12.39
N LEU A 90 6.27 -0.34 -11.28
CA LEU A 90 5.58 -0.16 -10.01
C LEU A 90 6.58 0.47 -9.04
N LEU A 91 6.59 1.81 -9.03
CA LEU A 91 7.55 2.58 -8.25
C LEU A 91 7.15 2.58 -6.78
N VAL A 92 7.90 1.84 -5.98
CA VAL A 92 7.66 1.74 -4.54
C VAL A 92 8.96 1.45 -3.81
N GLY A 93 9.20 2.10 -2.68
CA GLY A 93 10.43 1.93 -1.89
C GLY A 93 10.16 1.90 -0.39
N LEU A 94 11.13 1.46 0.39
CA LEU A 94 11.17 1.59 1.85
C LEU A 94 12.35 2.49 2.21
N THR A 95 12.08 3.67 2.76
CA THR A 95 13.10 4.73 2.91
C THR A 95 13.67 4.83 4.31
N GLY A 96 12.98 4.30 5.31
CA GLY A 96 13.40 4.37 6.70
C GLY A 96 12.25 4.21 7.67
N TYR A 97 12.29 4.97 8.76
CA TYR A 97 11.33 4.93 9.84
C TYR A 97 10.90 6.34 10.23
N SER A 98 9.66 6.49 10.65
CA SER A 98 9.23 7.70 11.36
C SER A 98 9.93 7.81 12.72
N LYS A 99 9.83 8.98 13.37
CA LYS A 99 10.30 9.20 14.76
C LYS A 99 9.62 8.27 15.76
N GLN A 100 8.45 7.77 15.40
CA GLN A 100 7.69 6.80 16.18
C GLN A 100 8.04 5.34 15.80
N GLY A 101 8.89 5.09 14.81
CA GLY A 101 9.36 3.75 14.44
C GLY A 101 8.48 3.02 13.42
N GLN A 102 7.42 3.64 12.91
CA GLN A 102 6.66 3.11 11.77
C GLN A 102 7.53 3.13 10.51
N PRO A 103 7.63 2.02 9.76
CA PRO A 103 8.30 2.01 8.46
C PRO A 103 7.69 3.02 7.49
N VAL A 104 8.51 3.69 6.68
CA VAL A 104 8.08 4.68 5.68
C VAL A 104 8.21 4.10 4.29
N TYR A 105 7.07 3.87 3.63
CA TYR A 105 7.01 3.44 2.25
C TYR A 105 6.80 4.65 1.32
N ALA A 106 7.59 4.74 0.26
CA ALA A 106 7.43 5.71 -0.81
C ALA A 106 6.72 5.07 -2.01
N PHE A 107 5.84 5.80 -2.69
CA PHE A 107 5.13 5.34 -3.89
C PHE A 107 5.18 6.40 -4.98
N GLY A 108 5.70 6.06 -6.16
CA GLY A 108 5.73 6.94 -7.33
C GLY A 108 4.45 6.81 -8.12
N VAL A 109 3.34 7.33 -7.60
CA VAL A 109 1.99 7.12 -8.14
C VAL A 109 1.87 7.68 -9.55
N GLY A 110 2.35 8.90 -9.78
CA GLY A 110 2.19 9.57 -11.08
C GLY A 110 3.08 9.00 -12.19
N LEU A 111 4.17 8.32 -11.85
CA LEU A 111 5.14 7.74 -12.79
C LEU A 111 5.05 6.21 -12.93
N SER A 112 4.23 5.53 -12.13
CA SER A 112 4.01 4.09 -12.27
C SER A 112 3.15 3.78 -13.50
N THR A 113 3.60 2.86 -14.35
CA THR A 113 3.00 2.58 -15.67
C THR A 113 2.31 1.23 -15.79
N PHE A 114 2.75 0.21 -15.03
CA PHE A 114 2.20 -1.15 -15.05
C PHE A 114 2.13 -1.84 -16.43
N ASP A 115 3.04 -1.49 -17.35
CA ASP A 115 2.94 -1.82 -18.78
C ASP A 115 3.97 -2.85 -19.28
N LYS A 116 4.87 -3.34 -18.42
CA LYS A 116 5.95 -4.27 -18.81
C LYS A 116 5.76 -5.72 -18.35
N ALA A 117 4.70 -6.00 -17.60
CA ALA A 117 4.38 -7.35 -17.13
C ALA A 117 2.85 -7.58 -17.14
N SER A 118 2.44 -8.84 -16.99
CA SER A 118 1.01 -9.14 -16.86
C SER A 118 0.47 -8.66 -15.50
N VAL A 119 -0.85 -8.41 -15.46
CA VAL A 119 -1.58 -8.01 -14.24
C VAL A 119 -1.28 -8.95 -13.06
N ASN A 120 -1.23 -10.27 -13.31
CA ASN A 120 -0.99 -11.27 -12.27
C ASN A 120 0.38 -11.12 -11.61
N TYR A 121 1.41 -10.72 -12.38
CA TYR A 121 2.72 -10.47 -11.81
C TYR A 121 2.73 -9.24 -10.89
N TYR A 122 2.04 -8.15 -11.27
CA TYR A 122 1.92 -6.98 -10.41
C TYR A 122 1.11 -7.28 -9.13
N VAL A 123 -0.01 -8.02 -9.25
CA VAL A 123 -0.82 -8.44 -8.10
C VAL A 123 -0.02 -9.35 -7.17
N GLN A 124 0.69 -10.35 -7.71
CA GLN A 124 1.59 -11.19 -6.93
C GLN A 124 2.65 -10.34 -6.22
N SER A 125 3.27 -9.41 -6.93
CA SER A 125 4.33 -8.58 -6.37
C SER A 125 3.81 -7.66 -5.25
N HIS A 126 2.60 -7.11 -5.40
CA HIS A 126 1.93 -6.33 -4.38
C HIS A 126 1.62 -7.15 -3.12
N ILE A 127 1.08 -8.36 -3.29
CA ILE A 127 0.83 -9.30 -2.18
C ILE A 127 2.15 -9.66 -1.48
N GLN A 128 3.20 -9.97 -2.22
CA GLN A 128 4.52 -10.26 -1.66
C GLN A 128 5.06 -9.09 -0.82
N MET A 129 4.86 -7.85 -1.27
CA MET A 129 5.25 -6.67 -0.49
C MET A 129 4.44 -6.53 0.80
N ASN A 130 3.13 -6.78 0.75
CA ASN A 130 2.28 -6.75 1.93
C ASN A 130 2.64 -7.86 2.94
N GLU A 131 2.87 -9.08 2.47
CA GLU A 131 3.31 -10.18 3.32
C GLU A 131 4.69 -9.89 3.90
N TYR A 132 5.65 -9.45 3.10
CA TYR A 132 6.99 -9.10 3.60
C TYR A 132 6.95 -7.96 4.63
N ARG A 133 6.12 -6.92 4.39
CA ARG A 133 5.87 -5.87 5.40
C ARG A 133 5.41 -6.49 6.72
N ASP A 134 4.44 -7.40 6.66
CA ASP A 134 3.77 -7.94 7.83
C ASP A 134 4.61 -8.99 8.57
N ARG A 135 5.38 -9.82 7.86
CA ARG A 135 6.18 -10.92 8.46
C ARG A 135 7.61 -10.54 8.79
N VAL A 136 8.15 -9.49 8.16
CA VAL A 136 9.56 -9.13 8.28
C VAL A 136 9.73 -7.69 8.76
N VAL A 137 9.15 -6.72 8.04
CA VAL A 137 9.44 -5.30 8.31
C VAL A 137 8.82 -4.83 9.63
N LEU A 138 7.53 -5.11 9.88
CA LEU A 138 6.84 -4.70 11.12
C LEU A 138 7.39 -5.41 12.38
N PRO A 139 7.66 -6.73 12.36
CA PRO A 139 8.34 -7.39 13.48
C PRO A 139 9.75 -6.83 13.73
N ALA A 140 10.53 -6.58 12.68
CA ALA A 140 11.85 -5.97 12.81
C ALA A 140 11.78 -4.55 13.38
N ALA A 141 10.81 -3.74 12.94
CA ALA A 141 10.54 -2.41 13.49
C ALA A 141 10.17 -2.51 14.98
N SER A 142 9.27 -3.43 15.34
CA SER A 142 8.84 -3.61 16.73
C SER A 142 10.02 -3.97 17.64
N LYS A 143 10.89 -4.89 17.18
CA LYS A 143 12.11 -5.26 17.90
C LYS A 143 13.09 -4.09 18.01
N LYS A 144 13.33 -3.36 16.92
CA LYS A 144 14.27 -2.23 16.86
C LYS A 144 13.87 -1.10 17.82
N PHE A 145 12.59 -0.79 17.92
CA PHE A 145 12.08 0.33 18.72
C PHE A 145 11.53 -0.10 20.10
N GLY A 146 11.67 -1.38 20.48
CA GLY A 146 11.29 -1.88 21.80
C GLY A 146 9.79 -1.77 22.13
N ARG A 147 8.93 -1.61 21.12
CA ARG A 147 7.49 -1.45 21.28
C ARG A 147 6.75 -2.04 20.10
N GLN A 148 5.46 -2.32 20.26
CA GLN A 148 4.68 -2.91 19.18
C GLN A 148 4.38 -1.90 18.07
N ILE A 149 4.89 -2.16 16.86
CA ILE A 149 4.64 -1.37 15.63
C ILE A 149 3.80 -2.22 14.67
N ASN A 150 2.59 -1.77 14.38
CA ASN A 150 1.60 -2.52 13.58
C ASN A 150 1.21 -1.83 12.27
N THR A 151 1.68 -0.60 12.04
CA THR A 151 1.31 0.25 10.91
C THR A 151 2.54 0.85 10.24
N CYS A 152 2.38 1.29 8.99
CA CYS A 152 3.37 2.07 8.26
C CYS A 152 2.87 3.47 7.88
N LEU A 153 3.79 4.34 7.49
CA LEU A 153 3.50 5.58 6.76
C LEU A 153 3.67 5.34 5.27
N LYS A 154 2.82 5.95 4.45
CA LYS A 154 2.94 5.91 2.99
C LYS A 154 3.09 7.33 2.46
N VAL A 155 4.20 7.63 1.79
CA VAL A 155 4.41 8.89 1.07
C VAL A 155 4.18 8.64 -0.41
N MET A 156 3.17 9.31 -0.97
CA MET A 156 2.66 9.10 -2.32
C MET A 156 3.03 10.30 -3.19
N ASP A 157 4.05 10.12 -4.02
CA ASP A 157 4.53 11.10 -4.98
C ASP A 157 3.62 11.13 -6.21
N MET A 158 2.99 12.27 -6.44
CA MET A 158 2.09 12.50 -7.57
C MET A 158 2.79 13.12 -8.77
N THR A 159 4.12 13.33 -8.70
CA THR A 159 4.93 13.80 -9.83
C THR A 159 4.63 12.95 -11.07
N GLY A 160 4.42 13.60 -12.21
CA GLY A 160 4.16 12.93 -13.49
C GLY A 160 2.71 12.44 -13.69
N LEU A 161 1.82 12.58 -12.70
CA LEU A 161 0.41 12.20 -12.85
C LEU A 161 -0.23 12.95 -14.03
N LYS A 162 -0.81 12.18 -14.95
CA LYS A 162 -1.48 12.65 -16.18
C LYS A 162 -2.80 11.90 -16.36
N LEU A 163 -3.69 12.40 -17.21
CA LEU A 163 -4.94 11.70 -17.57
C LEU A 163 -4.71 10.30 -18.15
N SER A 164 -3.56 10.05 -18.76
CA SER A 164 -3.20 8.71 -19.25
C SER A 164 -3.15 7.68 -18.13
N ALA A 165 -2.91 8.07 -16.87
CA ALA A 165 -2.96 7.16 -15.72
C ALA A 165 -4.34 6.49 -15.54
N LEU A 166 -5.41 7.08 -16.09
CA LEU A 166 -6.73 6.45 -16.10
C LEU A 166 -6.77 5.14 -16.90
N SER A 167 -5.84 4.92 -17.84
CA SER A 167 -5.72 3.62 -18.52
C SER A 167 -5.31 2.49 -17.56
N GLN A 168 -4.73 2.85 -16.40
CA GLN A 168 -4.29 1.92 -15.36
C GLN A 168 -5.30 1.76 -14.23
N ILE A 169 -6.52 2.30 -14.38
CA ILE A 169 -7.54 2.25 -13.32
C ILE A 169 -7.84 0.82 -12.87
N LYS A 170 -7.88 -0.14 -13.80
CA LYS A 170 -8.09 -1.56 -13.50
C LYS A 170 -7.01 -2.11 -12.55
N MET A 171 -5.74 -1.80 -12.81
CA MET A 171 -4.63 -2.21 -11.95
C MET A 171 -4.73 -1.58 -10.55
N LEU A 172 -5.04 -0.28 -10.49
CA LEU A 172 -5.20 0.43 -9.22
C LEU A 172 -6.36 -0.13 -8.40
N THR A 173 -7.51 -0.37 -9.04
CA THR A 173 -8.70 -0.96 -8.40
C THR A 173 -8.41 -2.36 -7.85
N MET A 174 -7.69 -3.21 -8.57
CA MET A 174 -7.31 -4.53 -8.06
C MET A 174 -6.41 -4.44 -6.82
N ILE A 175 -5.39 -3.58 -6.87
CA ILE A 175 -4.47 -3.35 -5.75
C ILE A 175 -5.23 -2.86 -4.51
N THR A 176 -6.10 -1.87 -4.68
CA THR A 176 -6.93 -1.34 -3.60
C THR A 176 -7.90 -2.39 -3.06
N THR A 177 -8.51 -3.20 -3.91
CA THR A 177 -9.43 -4.27 -3.50
C THR A 177 -8.72 -5.33 -2.66
N VAL A 178 -7.52 -5.75 -3.06
CA VAL A 178 -6.70 -6.69 -2.27
C VAL A 178 -6.36 -6.11 -0.89
N ASP A 179 -5.94 -4.84 -0.83
CA ASP A 179 -5.63 -4.15 0.43
C ASP A 179 -6.86 -4.02 1.34
N ASP A 180 -7.99 -3.60 0.79
CA ASP A 180 -9.23 -3.35 1.55
C ASP A 180 -9.88 -4.62 2.09
N LEU A 181 -9.76 -5.74 1.37
CA LEU A 181 -10.31 -7.03 1.78
C LEU A 181 -9.38 -7.79 2.72
N ASN A 182 -8.07 -7.76 2.48
CA ASN A 182 -7.13 -8.70 3.11
C ASN A 182 -6.10 -8.05 4.04
N TYR A 183 -5.83 -6.74 3.90
CA TYR A 183 -4.83 -6.02 4.69
C TYR A 183 -5.39 -4.78 5.42
N PRO A 184 -6.51 -4.90 6.16
CA PRO A 184 -7.13 -3.76 6.81
C PRO A 184 -6.23 -3.08 7.83
N GLU A 185 -6.32 -1.76 7.90
CA GLU A 185 -5.75 -0.95 8.99
C GLU A 185 -4.22 -1.13 9.17
N LYS A 186 -3.50 -1.31 8.06
CA LYS A 186 -2.03 -1.44 8.02
C LYS A 186 -1.29 -0.13 7.75
N THR A 187 -2.00 0.91 7.35
CA THR A 187 -1.43 2.25 7.13
C THR A 187 -1.98 3.21 8.19
N GLU A 188 -1.06 3.96 8.82
CA GLU A 188 -1.38 5.02 9.79
C GLU A 188 -1.78 6.30 9.05
N THR A 189 -0.90 6.79 8.17
CA THR A 189 -1.09 8.03 7.41
C THR A 189 -0.58 7.86 5.98
N TYR A 190 -1.35 8.39 5.04
CA TYR A 190 -0.97 8.60 3.65
C TYR A 190 -0.63 10.08 3.47
N TYR A 191 0.61 10.39 3.12
CA TYR A 191 1.06 11.73 2.75
C TYR A 191 1.11 11.83 1.24
N ILE A 192 0.29 12.69 0.65
CA ILE A 192 0.31 12.98 -0.78
C ILE A 192 1.19 14.20 -1.00
N VAL A 193 2.20 14.07 -1.85
CA VAL A 193 3.18 15.13 -2.16
C VAL A 193 3.29 15.33 -3.66
N ASN A 194 3.84 16.49 -4.06
CA ASN A 194 4.06 16.90 -5.45
C ASN A 194 2.81 16.75 -6.34
N ALA A 195 1.64 17.09 -5.78
CA ALA A 195 0.35 16.97 -6.46
C ALA A 195 0.21 17.99 -7.61
N PRO A 196 0.18 17.55 -8.89
CA PRO A 196 -0.06 18.45 -10.01
C PRO A 196 -1.55 18.84 -10.07
N TYR A 197 -1.91 19.87 -10.84
CA TYR A 197 -3.29 20.37 -10.92
C TYR A 197 -4.33 19.28 -11.24
N VAL A 198 -3.99 18.28 -12.06
CA VAL A 198 -4.88 17.15 -12.42
C VAL A 198 -5.26 16.29 -11.21
N PHE A 199 -4.43 16.26 -10.15
CA PHE A 199 -4.75 15.57 -8.91
C PHE A 199 -6.05 16.09 -8.29
N SER A 200 -6.32 17.40 -8.37
CA SER A 200 -7.56 17.98 -7.82
C SER A 200 -8.82 17.39 -8.46
N ALA A 201 -8.80 17.19 -9.79
CA ALA A 201 -9.87 16.54 -10.53
C ALA A 201 -10.06 15.08 -10.08
N CYS A 202 -8.97 14.32 -10.02
CA CYS A 202 -8.98 12.93 -9.56
C CYS A 202 -9.50 12.84 -8.11
N TRP A 203 -9.02 13.72 -7.23
CA TRP A 203 -9.32 13.71 -5.82
C TRP A 203 -10.79 14.03 -5.53
N LYS A 204 -11.41 14.94 -6.29
CA LYS A 204 -12.84 15.25 -6.15
C LYS A 204 -13.73 14.04 -6.46
N VAL A 205 -13.30 13.16 -7.37
CA VAL A 205 -14.03 11.92 -7.71
C VAL A 205 -13.72 10.78 -6.75
N VAL A 206 -12.45 10.61 -6.38
CA VAL A 206 -12.01 9.48 -5.54
C VAL A 206 -12.37 9.69 -4.07
N LYS A 207 -12.20 10.91 -3.53
CA LYS A 207 -12.40 11.19 -2.10
C LYS A 207 -13.76 10.71 -1.61
N PRO A 208 -14.91 10.99 -2.27
CA PRO A 208 -16.23 10.51 -1.80
C PRO A 208 -16.37 8.99 -1.71
N LEU A 209 -15.67 8.24 -2.57
CA LEU A 209 -15.70 6.77 -2.60
C LEU A 209 -14.96 6.14 -1.42
N LEU A 210 -14.06 6.89 -0.77
CA LEU A 210 -13.29 6.41 0.37
C LEU A 210 -14.15 6.39 1.65
N GLN A 211 -13.93 5.35 2.45
CA GLN A 211 -14.49 5.28 3.80
C GLN A 211 -13.93 6.41 4.68
N GLU A 212 -14.75 6.90 5.61
CA GLU A 212 -14.42 8.07 6.43
C GLU A 212 -13.09 7.91 7.20
N ARG A 213 -12.80 6.70 7.68
CA ARG A 213 -11.53 6.40 8.35
C ARG A 213 -10.32 6.52 7.41
N THR A 214 -10.47 6.21 6.12
CA THR A 214 -9.40 6.34 5.13
C THR A 214 -9.19 7.82 4.79
N LYS A 215 -10.27 8.60 4.64
CA LYS A 215 -10.20 10.06 4.43
C LYS A 215 -9.39 10.74 5.55
N LYS A 216 -9.67 10.39 6.80
CA LYS A 216 -8.96 10.94 7.98
C LYS A 216 -7.47 10.62 8.05
N LYS A 217 -7.01 9.61 7.32
CA LYS A 217 -5.60 9.21 7.25
C LYS A 217 -4.86 9.87 6.10
N ILE A 218 -5.54 10.56 5.19
CA ILE A 218 -4.93 11.17 4.01
C ILE A 218 -4.62 12.63 4.30
N GLN A 219 -3.36 13.00 4.13
CA GLN A 219 -2.87 14.37 4.22
C GLN A 219 -2.27 14.78 2.88
N VAL A 220 -2.84 15.79 2.25
CA VAL A 220 -2.29 16.38 1.02
C VAL A 220 -1.38 17.53 1.44
N LEU A 221 -0.08 17.37 1.21
CA LEU A 221 0.94 18.35 1.58
C LEU A 221 1.28 19.26 0.40
N TYR A 222 1.76 20.47 0.69
CA TYR A 222 2.20 21.39 -0.34
C TYR A 222 3.59 21.01 -0.87
N GLY A 223 3.77 21.07 -2.19
CA GLY A 223 5.04 20.76 -2.85
C GLY A 223 5.59 19.39 -2.43
N SER A 224 6.87 19.34 -2.08
CA SER A 224 7.55 18.11 -1.64
C SER A 224 7.10 17.62 -0.25
N GLY A 225 6.33 18.43 0.50
CA GLY A 225 5.90 18.14 1.86
C GLY A 225 7.03 18.04 2.88
N ARG A 226 8.24 18.52 2.54
CA ARG A 226 9.45 18.34 3.34
C ARG A 226 9.27 18.79 4.79
N ASP A 227 8.78 20.00 5.00
CA ASP A 227 8.70 20.60 6.34
C ASP A 227 7.70 19.86 7.24
N GLU A 228 6.58 19.41 6.69
CA GLU A 228 5.59 18.61 7.39
C GLU A 228 6.09 17.19 7.66
N LEU A 229 6.77 16.57 6.70
CA LEU A 229 7.35 15.24 6.86
C LEU A 229 8.46 15.24 7.93
N LEU A 230 9.30 16.28 7.98
CA LEU A 230 10.35 16.44 9.01
C LEU A 230 9.79 16.56 10.44
N LYS A 231 8.50 16.88 10.61
CA LYS A 231 7.84 16.83 11.92
C LYS A 231 7.69 15.40 12.41
N VAL A 232 7.48 14.44 11.51
CA VAL A 232 7.15 13.04 11.83
C VAL A 232 8.27 12.03 11.55
N MET A 233 9.27 12.36 10.73
CA MET A 233 10.43 11.50 10.44
C MET A 233 11.73 12.30 10.37
N ASP A 234 12.87 11.61 10.47
CA ASP A 234 14.19 12.23 10.33
C ASP A 234 14.55 12.43 8.85
N TYR A 235 15.49 13.34 8.57
CA TYR A 235 15.87 13.73 7.22
C TYR A 235 16.33 12.53 6.37
N GLU A 236 17.06 11.60 6.97
CA GLU A 236 17.59 10.40 6.31
C GLU A 236 16.45 9.48 5.84
N SER A 237 15.33 9.46 6.57
CA SER A 237 14.14 8.64 6.26
C SER A 237 13.24 9.26 5.20
N LEU A 238 13.47 10.53 4.81
CA LEU A 238 12.72 11.15 3.73
C LEU A 238 12.96 10.38 2.41
N PRO A 239 11.91 10.15 1.60
CA PRO A 239 12.09 9.75 0.23
C PRO A 239 12.92 10.79 -0.56
N HIS A 240 13.69 10.35 -1.55
CA HIS A 240 14.60 11.23 -2.30
C HIS A 240 13.91 12.44 -2.96
N PHE A 241 12.68 12.26 -3.46
CA PHE A 241 11.86 13.33 -4.04
C PHE A 241 11.31 14.33 -3.01
N CYS A 242 11.39 14.02 -1.71
CA CYS A 242 11.05 14.94 -0.61
C CYS A 242 12.26 15.73 -0.10
N LYS A 243 13.49 15.39 -0.52
CA LYS A 243 14.74 16.03 -0.06
C LYS A 243 15.13 17.29 -0.83
N ARG A 244 14.43 17.65 -1.90
CA ARG A 244 14.75 18.87 -2.67
C ARG A 244 14.27 20.13 -1.92
N GLU A 245 15.07 21.18 -1.95
CA GLU A 245 14.66 22.52 -1.55
C GLU A 245 14.16 23.30 -2.77
N GLY A 246 12.91 23.77 -2.71
CA GLY A 246 12.31 24.60 -3.76
C GLY A 246 11.89 23.86 -5.04
N SER A 247 11.28 24.61 -5.96
CA SER A 247 10.79 24.15 -7.27
C SER A 247 11.85 24.24 -8.38
N GLY A 248 13.09 24.61 -8.04
CA GLY A 248 14.17 24.89 -8.99
C GLY A 248 14.84 23.62 -9.50
N SER A 249 15.03 23.53 -10.82
CA SER A 249 15.76 22.47 -11.51
C SER A 249 17.28 22.69 -11.40
N SER A 250 17.86 22.74 -10.19
CA SER A 250 19.31 22.58 -10.04
C SER A 250 19.63 21.08 -9.98
N SER A 251 20.34 20.58 -11.00
CA SER A 251 20.67 19.15 -11.18
C SER A 251 21.63 18.58 -10.15
N ASP A 252 22.19 19.39 -9.25
CA ASP A 252 23.46 19.05 -8.59
C ASP A 252 23.34 18.69 -7.10
N SER A 253 22.15 18.31 -6.62
CA SER A 253 22.03 17.61 -5.33
C SER A 253 21.26 16.29 -5.47
N LEU A 254 21.76 15.41 -6.33
CA LEU A 254 21.41 13.98 -6.39
C LEU A 254 21.94 13.18 -5.18
N ASP A 255 22.08 13.81 -4.00
CA ASP A 255 22.59 13.17 -2.78
C ASP A 255 21.56 12.19 -2.16
N GLY A 256 20.40 12.04 -2.80
CA GLY A 256 19.39 11.05 -2.44
C GLY A 256 19.51 9.80 -3.29
N VAL A 257 19.87 8.67 -2.68
CA VAL A 257 19.69 7.34 -3.29
C VAL A 257 18.23 7.19 -3.73
N ASP A 258 18.01 6.89 -5.02
CA ASP A 258 16.67 6.62 -5.54
C ASP A 258 16.09 5.38 -4.84
N CYS A 259 15.05 5.60 -4.03
CA CYS A 259 14.39 4.55 -3.28
C CYS A 259 13.55 3.59 -4.13
N TYR A 260 13.31 3.92 -5.41
CA TYR A 260 12.62 3.06 -6.38
C TYR A 260 13.57 2.20 -7.20
N SER A 261 14.86 2.54 -7.25
CA SER A 261 15.85 1.81 -8.03
C SER A 261 15.86 0.34 -7.64
N TYR A 262 15.84 -0.56 -8.63
CA TYR A 262 15.96 -2.02 -8.43
C TYR A 262 17.16 -2.40 -7.54
N ASP A 263 18.26 -1.66 -7.62
CA ASP A 263 19.48 -1.91 -6.85
C ASP A 263 19.41 -1.36 -5.42
N HIS A 264 18.34 -0.66 -5.05
CA HIS A 264 18.11 -0.20 -3.69
C HIS A 264 18.09 -1.39 -2.71
N PRO A 265 18.75 -1.29 -1.52
CA PRO A 265 18.88 -2.40 -0.59
C PRO A 265 17.57 -3.11 -0.24
N PHE A 266 16.46 -2.36 -0.15
CA PHE A 266 15.13 -2.92 0.09
C PHE A 266 14.71 -3.97 -0.95
N HIS A 267 14.86 -3.68 -2.26
CA HIS A 267 14.42 -4.59 -3.32
C HIS A 267 15.31 -5.82 -3.42
N GLN A 268 16.61 -5.66 -3.20
CA GLN A 268 17.57 -6.76 -3.14
C GLN A 268 17.29 -7.67 -1.93
N GLN A 269 17.04 -7.09 -0.75
CA GLN A 269 16.70 -7.85 0.46
C GLN A 269 15.40 -8.63 0.30
N LEU A 270 14.35 -8.00 -0.23
CA LEU A 270 13.07 -8.67 -0.50
C LEU A 270 13.25 -9.84 -1.48
N TYR A 271 13.95 -9.63 -2.59
CA TYR A 271 14.14 -10.68 -3.59
C TYR A 271 15.01 -11.83 -3.08
N ASN A 272 16.09 -11.53 -2.36
CA ASN A 272 16.95 -12.53 -1.76
C ASN A 272 16.24 -13.31 -0.65
N TYR A 273 15.43 -12.63 0.16
CA TYR A 273 14.56 -13.30 1.14
C TYR A 273 13.63 -14.30 0.43
N MET A 274 13.00 -13.92 -0.68
CA MET A 274 12.11 -14.84 -1.40
C MET A 274 12.83 -16.06 -1.98
N LYS A 275 14.05 -15.88 -2.51
CA LYS A 275 14.88 -17.00 -2.97
C LYS A 275 15.27 -17.94 -1.83
N GLN A 276 15.60 -17.40 -0.66
CA GLN A 276 15.90 -18.19 0.54
C GLN A 276 14.66 -18.96 1.04
N GLN A 277 13.49 -18.33 1.07
CA GLN A 277 12.25 -19.02 1.43
C GLN A 277 11.88 -20.11 0.41
N GLN A 278 12.18 -19.90 -0.87
CA GLN A 278 11.99 -20.92 -1.91
C GLN A 278 12.90 -22.13 -1.68
N SER A 279 14.19 -21.93 -1.39
CA SER A 279 15.12 -23.05 -1.16
C SER A 279 14.73 -23.87 0.07
N LEU A 280 14.34 -23.20 1.17
CA LEU A 280 13.87 -23.88 2.38
C LEU A 280 12.59 -24.70 2.15
N ASN A 281 11.73 -24.27 1.22
CA ASN A 281 10.50 -24.98 0.89
C ASN A 281 10.67 -26.08 -0.17
N GLN A 282 11.70 -26.02 -1.02
CA GLN A 282 11.97 -27.05 -2.03
C GLN A 282 12.35 -28.40 -1.41
N ASP A 283 12.99 -28.39 -0.25
CA ASP A 283 13.27 -29.61 0.52
C ASP A 283 11.98 -30.34 0.97
N SER A 284 10.81 -29.67 0.89
CA SER A 284 9.51 -30.20 1.32
C SER A 284 8.53 -30.55 0.19
N VAL A 285 8.67 -29.96 -1.02
CA VAL A 285 7.67 -30.10 -2.10
C VAL A 285 8.37 -30.09 -3.47
N GLY A 286 8.09 -31.11 -4.29
CA GLY A 286 8.68 -31.34 -5.61
C GLY A 286 8.51 -30.21 -6.65
N PRO A 287 8.94 -30.43 -7.91
CA PRO A 287 9.10 -29.37 -8.91
C PRO A 287 7.80 -28.59 -9.18
N ARG A 288 7.82 -27.28 -8.95
CA ARG A 288 6.68 -26.38 -9.14
C ARG A 288 6.61 -25.83 -10.57
N LYS A 289 5.38 -25.63 -11.09
CA LYS A 289 5.14 -24.92 -12.36
C LYS A 289 5.66 -23.49 -12.24
N GLN A 290 6.48 -23.07 -13.20
CA GLN A 290 6.90 -21.66 -13.33
C GLN A 290 5.72 -20.83 -13.86
N GLY A 291 5.43 -19.71 -13.21
CA GLY A 291 4.32 -18.81 -13.57
C GLY A 291 3.98 -17.84 -12.45
N SER A 292 3.17 -16.82 -12.77
CA SER A 292 2.64 -15.90 -11.75
C SER A 292 1.60 -16.58 -10.87
N VAL A 293 1.50 -16.13 -9.62
CA VAL A 293 0.37 -16.50 -8.75
C VAL A 293 -0.88 -15.83 -9.30
N HIS A 294 -1.87 -16.63 -9.67
CA HIS A 294 -3.16 -16.13 -10.11
C HIS A 294 -4.01 -15.97 -8.87
N VAL A 295 -4.41 -14.72 -8.59
CA VAL A 295 -5.28 -14.40 -7.48
C VAL A 295 -6.56 -13.85 -8.05
N ASP A 296 -7.69 -14.48 -7.69
CA ASP A 296 -9.00 -13.96 -8.05
C ASP A 296 -9.24 -12.67 -7.25
N VAL A 297 -9.26 -11.55 -7.95
CA VAL A 297 -9.62 -10.24 -7.40
C VAL A 297 -10.95 -9.82 -8.02
N PRO A 298 -11.99 -9.54 -7.21
CA PRO A 298 -13.24 -9.00 -7.73
C PRO A 298 -12.98 -7.75 -8.58
N SER A 299 -13.41 -7.75 -9.85
CA SER A 299 -13.28 -6.60 -10.75
C SER A 299 -14.61 -5.87 -10.84
N PRO A 300 -14.71 -4.59 -10.42
CA PRO A 300 -15.91 -3.79 -10.56
C PRO A 300 -15.93 -3.06 -11.90
N GLY A 301 -15.78 -3.77 -13.02
CA GLY A 301 -15.50 -3.18 -14.35
C GLY A 301 -16.46 -2.04 -14.79
N LEU A 302 -17.73 -2.07 -14.39
CA LEU A 302 -18.70 -1.00 -14.69
C LEU A 302 -18.45 0.28 -13.87
N GLU A 303 -17.96 0.15 -12.65
CA GLU A 303 -17.61 1.28 -11.78
C GLU A 303 -16.32 1.95 -12.27
N GLU A 304 -15.35 1.17 -12.74
CA GLU A 304 -14.08 1.67 -13.28
C GLU A 304 -14.29 2.65 -14.46
N ALA A 305 -15.10 2.27 -15.45
CA ALA A 305 -15.39 3.13 -16.60
C ALA A 305 -16.07 4.45 -16.18
N LYS A 306 -17.05 4.38 -15.28
CA LYS A 306 -17.75 5.56 -14.76
C LYS A 306 -16.82 6.50 -13.99
N ILE A 307 -15.91 5.95 -13.18
CA ILE A 307 -14.90 6.74 -12.45
C ILE A 307 -14.01 7.48 -13.45
N ALA A 308 -13.49 6.78 -14.47
CA ALA A 308 -12.62 7.38 -15.47
C ALA A 308 -13.32 8.50 -16.29
N GLU A 309 -14.58 8.29 -16.68
CA GLU A 309 -15.40 9.30 -17.36
C GLU A 309 -15.64 10.52 -16.47
N THR A 310 -15.97 10.30 -15.19
CA THR A 310 -16.22 11.38 -14.22
C THR A 310 -14.95 12.22 -13.99
N ILE A 311 -13.77 11.59 -13.90
CA ILE A 311 -12.49 12.31 -13.76
C ILE A 311 -12.20 13.16 -15.01
N LYS A 312 -12.45 12.64 -16.22
CA LYS A 312 -12.28 13.40 -17.46
C LYS A 312 -13.21 14.61 -17.51
N ALA A 313 -14.47 14.44 -17.14
CA ALA A 313 -15.45 15.53 -17.08
C ALA A 313 -15.04 16.60 -16.06
N GLU A 314 -14.60 16.20 -14.86
CA GLU A 314 -14.13 17.14 -13.84
C GLU A 314 -12.89 17.93 -14.31
N LEU A 315 -11.95 17.29 -15.02
CA LEU A 315 -10.80 18.01 -15.56
C LEU A 315 -11.20 19.00 -16.67
N GLN A 316 -12.17 18.66 -17.51
CA GLN A 316 -12.73 19.59 -18.50
C GLN A 316 -13.39 20.79 -17.82
N ASN A 317 -14.15 20.56 -16.74
CA ASN A 317 -14.76 21.63 -15.95
C ASN A 317 -13.69 22.54 -15.33
N LEU A 318 -12.62 21.98 -14.78
CA LEU A 318 -11.50 22.75 -14.23
C LEU A 318 -10.79 23.59 -15.30
N ARG A 319 -10.66 23.08 -16.54
CA ARG A 319 -10.11 23.84 -17.67
C ARG A 319 -11.07 24.93 -18.16
N GLY A 320 -12.37 24.63 -18.25
CA GLY A 320 -13.41 25.57 -18.68
C GLY A 320 -13.67 26.70 -17.69
N SER A 321 -13.44 26.45 -16.39
CA SER A 321 -13.53 27.45 -15.33
C SER A 321 -12.31 28.39 -15.30
N GLY A 322 -11.26 28.08 -16.07
CA GLY A 322 -9.94 28.70 -16.02
C GLY A 322 -9.54 29.49 -17.27
N GLY A 323 -10.50 30.06 -18.00
CA GLY A 323 -10.21 31.12 -18.98
C GLY A 323 -9.71 32.38 -18.29
N LEU A 324 -8.47 32.36 -17.77
CA LEU A 324 -7.57 33.46 -17.45
C LEU A 324 -6.37 32.86 -16.71
N ALA A 325 -5.19 33.01 -17.29
CA ALA A 325 -3.93 32.59 -16.73
C ALA A 325 -3.62 33.38 -15.45
N HIS A 326 -4.14 32.93 -14.30
CA HIS A 326 -3.56 33.29 -13.02
C HIS A 326 -2.78 32.09 -12.49
N SER A 327 -1.48 32.33 -12.29
CA SER A 327 -0.58 31.50 -11.50
C SER A 327 -1.25 31.15 -10.17
N PHE A 328 -1.84 29.96 -10.07
CA PHE A 328 -2.45 29.44 -8.86
C PHE A 328 -1.36 28.91 -7.91
N SER A 329 -0.63 29.82 -7.27
CA SER A 329 0.15 29.50 -6.05
C SER A 329 -0.71 29.48 -4.78
N SER A 330 -2.04 29.54 -4.91
CA SER A 330 -2.97 29.65 -3.78
C SER A 330 -4.28 28.87 -3.98
N ILE A 331 -4.21 27.62 -4.45
CA ILE A 331 -5.32 26.69 -4.17
C ILE A 331 -4.99 26.04 -2.82
N GLN A 332 -5.50 26.65 -1.74
CA GLN A 332 -5.64 25.93 -0.48
C GLN A 332 -6.64 24.81 -0.72
N ILE A 333 -6.14 23.60 -0.91
CA ILE A 333 -6.95 22.40 -0.69
C ILE A 333 -7.21 22.42 0.81
N GLU A 334 -8.43 22.78 1.21
CA GLU A 334 -8.86 22.66 2.61
C GLU A 334 -8.64 21.20 3.05
N GLY A 335 -7.57 21.01 3.81
CA GLY A 335 -7.37 19.85 4.65
C GLY A 335 -8.43 19.85 5.76
N PRO A 336 -8.72 18.68 6.36
CA PRO A 336 -9.66 18.59 7.46
C PRO A 336 -9.29 19.47 8.65
#